data_AF-A0ABD5N492-F1
#
_entry.id   AF-A0ABD5N492-F1
#
_cell.length_a   1.000
_cell.length_b   1.000
_cell.length_c   1.000
_cell.angle_alpha   90.00
_cell.angle_beta   90.00
_cell.angle_gamma   90.00
#
_symmetry.space_group_name_H-M   'P 1'
#
loop_
_entity.id
_entity.type
_entity.pdbx_description
1 polymer ?
#
loop_
_entity_poly.entity_id
_entity_poly.type
_entity_poly.pdbx_seq_one_letter_code
_entity_poly.pdbx_strand_id
1 'polypeptide(L)'
;MAISELNAGQGKVEIVVEVVSVSEPRTFEKFGKQGRVATAKAKDETGEINLSLWNDDIDKVSPGDKIKISNGYVSEFRGEKQLTTGRFGSMEVLEKGKPQDKPEVSEENIE
;
A
#
# COMPACT_ATOMS: atom_id res chain seq x y z
N MET A 1 -12.79 3.30 -11.66
CA MET A 1 -12.30 4.63 -11.23
C MET A 1 -10.80 4.61 -11.40
N ALA A 2 -10.21 5.72 -11.86
CA ALA A 2 -8.77 5.84 -12.05
C ALA A 2 -8.13 6.78 -11.03
N ILE A 3 -6.81 6.69 -10.83
CA ILE A 3 -6.05 7.50 -9.87
C ILE A 3 -6.19 9.00 -10.20
N SER A 4 -6.20 9.37 -11.47
CA SER A 4 -6.36 10.77 -11.91
C SER A 4 -7.69 11.38 -11.48
N GLU A 5 -8.72 10.57 -11.23
CA GLU A 5 -10.06 11.00 -10.83
C GLU A 5 -10.22 11.10 -9.30
N LEU A 6 -9.20 10.69 -8.53
CA LEU A 6 -9.26 10.68 -7.07
C LEU A 6 -9.03 12.06 -6.48
N ASN A 7 -9.93 12.49 -5.60
CA ASN A 7 -9.84 13.77 -4.89
C ASN A 7 -9.57 13.56 -3.39
N ALA A 8 -8.86 14.49 -2.77
CA ALA A 8 -8.67 14.49 -1.32
C ALA A 8 -10.03 14.58 -0.60
N GLY A 9 -10.21 13.78 0.44
CA GLY A 9 -11.47 13.65 1.18
C GLY A 9 -12.49 12.69 0.54
N GLN A 10 -12.18 12.09 -0.62
CA GLN A 10 -13.07 11.16 -1.29
C GLN A 10 -13.07 9.79 -0.61
N GLY A 11 -14.25 9.32 -0.20
CA GLY A 11 -14.46 7.97 0.33
C GLY A 11 -15.19 7.05 -0.65
N LYS A 12 -15.39 5.80 -0.24
CA LYS A 12 -16.05 4.75 -1.06
C LYS A 12 -15.38 4.57 -2.42
N VAL A 13 -14.06 4.70 -2.44
CA VAL A 13 -13.28 4.54 -3.67
C VAL A 13 -13.12 3.04 -3.96
N GLU A 14 -13.42 2.67 -5.19
CA GLU A 14 -13.14 1.34 -5.73
C GLU A 14 -12.19 1.47 -6.92
N ILE A 15 -10.98 0.91 -6.78
CA ILE A 15 -9.92 1.04 -7.77
C ILE A 15 -9.03 -0.21 -7.80
N VAL A 16 -8.53 -0.54 -8.98
CA VAL A 16 -7.53 -1.59 -9.19
C VAL A 16 -6.21 -0.92 -9.55
N VAL A 17 -5.15 -1.28 -8.84
CA VAL A 17 -3.82 -0.69 -9.00
C VAL A 17 -2.74 -1.78 -8.95
N GLU A 18 -1.60 -1.50 -9.57
CA GLU A 18 -0.39 -2.32 -9.48
C GLU A 18 0.54 -1.74 -8.42
N VAL A 19 1.02 -2.58 -7.50
CA VAL A 19 1.99 -2.20 -6.48
C VAL A 19 3.36 -2.05 -7.13
N VAL A 20 3.96 -0.87 -7.04
CA VAL A 20 5.29 -0.57 -7.60
C VAL A 20 6.38 -0.86 -6.58
N SER A 21 6.17 -0.45 -5.34
CA SER A 21 7.13 -0.67 -4.25
C SER A 21 6.43 -0.63 -2.90
N VAL A 22 7.04 -1.26 -1.89
CA VAL A 22 6.58 -1.23 -0.50
C VAL A 22 7.72 -0.71 0.37
N SER A 23 7.48 0.36 1.12
CA SER A 23 8.47 0.92 2.04
C SER A 23 8.70 0.00 3.23
N GLU A 24 9.79 0.23 3.96
CA GLU A 24 10.01 -0.44 5.24
C GLU A 24 8.82 -0.22 6.21
N PRO A 25 8.29 -1.29 6.83
CA PRO A 25 7.22 -1.18 7.80
C PRO A 25 7.67 -0.42 9.04
N ARG A 26 6.89 0.58 9.44
CA ARG A 26 7.07 1.32 10.69
C ARG A 26 6.15 0.74 11.75
N THR A 27 6.71 0.42 12.91
CA THR A 27 5.95 -0.05 14.08
C THR A 27 5.57 1.14 14.95
N PHE A 28 4.34 1.16 15.46
CA PHE A 28 3.86 2.16 16.40
C PHE A 28 3.11 1.49 17.54
N GLU A 29 3.12 2.09 18.72
CA GLU A 29 2.31 1.64 19.84
C GLU A 29 1.13 2.60 20.04
N LYS A 30 -0.09 2.05 20.11
CA LYS A 30 -1.30 2.83 20.36
C LYS A 30 -2.22 2.08 21.32
N PHE A 31 -2.56 2.70 22.44
CA PHE A 31 -3.38 2.11 23.50
C PHE A 31 -2.85 0.75 24.00
N GLY A 32 -1.53 0.60 24.14
CA GLY A 32 -0.89 -0.65 24.58
C GLY A 32 -0.91 -1.78 23.54
N LYS A 33 -1.32 -1.51 22.30
CA LYS A 33 -1.21 -2.44 21.18
C LYS A 33 -0.17 -1.96 20.20
N GLN A 34 0.73 -2.85 19.80
CA GLN A 34 1.63 -2.60 18.68
C GLN A 34 0.87 -2.74 17.36
N GLY A 35 1.05 -1.78 16.47
CA GLY A 35 0.56 -1.80 15.10
C GLY A 35 1.71 -1.56 14.13
N ARG A 36 1.57 -2.04 12.90
CA ARG A 36 2.52 -1.79 11.81
C ARG A 36 1.83 -0.98 10.72
N VAL A 37 2.56 -0.05 10.13
CA VAL A 37 2.12 0.69 8.94
C VAL A 37 3.27 0.77 7.94
N ALA A 38 3.00 0.50 6.67
CA ALA A 38 3.93 0.69 5.58
C ALA A 38 3.28 1.55 4.49
N THR A 39 4.09 2.29 3.75
CA THR A 39 3.62 3.04 2.58
C THR A 39 4.03 2.26 1.34
N ALA A 40 3.06 1.82 0.55
CA ALA A 40 3.30 1.28 -0.77
C ALA A 40 3.07 2.35 -1.83
N LYS A 41 3.87 2.35 -2.88
CA LYS A 41 3.57 3.12 -4.08
C LYS A 41 2.74 2.22 -5.01
N ALA A 42 1.61 2.71 -5.46
CA ALA A 42 0.75 2.00 -6.41
C ALA A 42 0.51 2.87 -7.65
N LYS A 43 0.35 2.24 -8.80
CA LYS A 43 0.12 2.92 -10.08
C LYS A 43 -1.04 2.28 -10.84
N ASP A 44 -1.64 3.09 -11.70
CA ASP A 44 -2.52 2.63 -12.77
C ASP A 44 -2.12 3.34 -14.08
N GLU A 45 -2.94 3.18 -15.12
CA GLU A 45 -2.69 3.81 -16.42
C GLU A 45 -2.73 5.35 -16.39
N THR A 46 -3.25 5.94 -15.31
CA THR A 46 -3.52 7.38 -15.20
C THR A 46 -2.59 8.11 -14.23
N GLY A 47 -1.89 7.39 -13.35
CA GLY A 47 -0.93 7.99 -12.44
C GLY A 47 -0.43 7.06 -11.34
N GLU A 48 0.14 7.68 -10.30
CA GLU A 48 0.66 7.01 -9.12
C GLU A 48 0.01 7.59 -7.85
N ILE A 49 -0.15 6.75 -6.83
CA ILE A 49 -0.65 7.14 -5.50
C ILE A 49 0.06 6.36 -4.41
N ASN A 50 0.21 7.00 -3.24
CA ASN A 50 0.69 6.34 -2.04
C ASN A 50 -0.46 5.56 -1.38
N LEU A 51 -0.25 4.28 -1.08
CA LEU A 51 -1.18 3.40 -0.39
C LEU A 51 -0.68 3.11 1.02
N SER A 52 -1.50 3.37 2.03
CA SER A 52 -1.20 3.01 3.41
C SER A 52 -1.61 1.56 3.70
N LEU A 53 -0.63 0.72 3.99
CA LEU A 53 -0.80 -0.69 4.35
C LEU A 53 -0.74 -0.85 5.87
N TRP A 54 -1.69 -1.59 6.44
CA TRP A 54 -1.81 -1.75 7.89
C TRP A 54 -1.65 -3.21 8.31
N ASN A 55 -0.83 -3.43 9.34
CA ASN A 55 -0.62 -4.74 9.97
C ASN A 55 -0.37 -5.86 8.93
N ASP A 56 -1.24 -6.87 8.89
CA ASP A 56 -1.11 -8.05 8.02
C ASP A 56 -1.18 -7.70 6.53
N ASP A 57 -1.79 -6.57 6.15
CA ASP A 57 -1.88 -6.15 4.75
C ASP A 57 -0.49 -5.84 4.17
N ILE A 58 0.48 -5.49 5.02
CA ILE A 58 1.87 -5.25 4.64
C ILE A 58 2.51 -6.54 4.09
N ASP A 59 2.19 -7.68 4.72
CA ASP A 59 2.81 -8.96 4.38
C ASP A 59 2.03 -9.70 3.27
N LYS A 60 0.80 -9.25 2.95
CA LYS A 60 -0.05 -9.81 1.88
C LYS A 60 0.31 -9.31 0.50
N VAL A 61 0.94 -8.16 0.37
CA VAL A 61 1.26 -7.53 -0.92
C VAL A 61 2.75 -7.52 -1.18
N SER A 62 3.11 -7.57 -2.45
CA SER A 62 4.50 -7.44 -2.90
C SER A 62 4.58 -6.54 -4.13
N PRO A 63 5.74 -5.92 -4.38
CA PRO A 63 5.98 -5.23 -5.65
C PRO A 63 5.63 -6.13 -6.84
N GLY A 64 4.88 -5.58 -7.80
CA GLY A 64 4.33 -6.29 -8.96
C GLY A 64 2.92 -6.84 -8.76
N ASP A 65 2.40 -6.91 -7.52
CA ASP A 65 1.03 -7.40 -7.28
C ASP A 65 -0.02 -6.44 -7.85
N LYS A 66 -1.04 -6.97 -8.51
CA LYS A 66 -2.24 -6.22 -8.86
C LYS A 66 -3.29 -6.41 -7.78
N ILE A 67 -3.70 -5.31 -7.16
CA ILE A 67 -4.61 -5.30 -6.02
C ILE A 67 -5.86 -4.48 -6.33
N LYS A 68 -6.98 -4.88 -5.72
CA LYS A 68 -8.23 -4.13 -5.71
C LYS A 68 -8.44 -3.54 -4.33
N ILE A 69 -8.63 -2.22 -4.28
CA ILE A 69 -9.09 -1.52 -3.09
C ILE A 69 -10.59 -1.31 -3.20
N SER A 70 -11.32 -1.70 -2.16
CA SER A 70 -12.77 -1.49 -2.05
C SER A 70 -13.08 -0.63 -0.82
N ASN A 71 -14.02 0.30 -0.95
CA ASN A 71 -14.35 1.28 0.09
C ASN A 71 -13.13 2.07 0.62
N GLY A 72 -12.19 2.37 -0.27
CA GLY A 72 -11.02 3.17 0.06
C GLY A 72 -11.37 4.62 0.39
N TYR A 73 -10.45 5.28 1.11
CA TYR A 73 -10.49 6.70 1.43
C TYR A 73 -9.22 7.37 0.97
N VAL A 74 -9.37 8.49 0.28
CA VAL A 74 -8.27 9.33 -0.21
C VAL A 74 -8.08 10.47 0.79
N SER A 75 -6.99 10.42 1.54
CA SER A 75 -6.53 11.52 2.39
C SER A 75 -5.43 12.30 1.70
N GLU A 76 -5.18 13.53 2.15
CA GLU A 76 -4.01 14.30 1.74
C GLU A 76 -3.12 14.51 2.95
N PHE A 77 -1.83 14.18 2.82
CA PHE A 77 -0.84 14.40 3.85
C PHE A 77 0.34 15.16 3.27
N ARG A 78 0.60 16.36 3.79
CA ARG A 78 1.69 17.25 3.33
C ARG A 78 1.65 17.55 1.81
N GLY A 79 0.46 17.65 1.23
CA GLY A 79 0.27 17.92 -0.20
C GLY A 79 0.30 16.66 -1.09
N GLU A 80 0.53 15.48 -0.52
CA GLU A 80 0.49 14.21 -1.26
C GLU A 80 -0.82 13.46 -1.00
N LYS A 81 -1.47 13.00 -2.07
CA LYS A 81 -2.63 12.13 -1.99
C LYS A 81 -2.21 10.74 -1.51
N GLN A 82 -2.97 10.21 -0.58
CA GLN A 82 -2.77 8.88 -0.01
C GLN A 82 -4.10 8.13 0.01
N LEU A 83 -4.09 6.90 -0.50
CA LEU A 83 -5.19 5.97 -0.43
C LEU A 83 -5.02 5.07 0.79
N THR A 84 -6.10 4.80 1.51
CA THR A 84 -6.15 3.86 2.63
C THR A 84 -7.45 3.06 2.58
N THR A 85 -7.41 1.81 3.02
CA THR A 85 -8.63 0.98 3.17
C THR A 85 -9.50 1.47 4.32
N GLY A 86 -8.97 2.25 5.27
CA GLY A 86 -9.74 2.77 6.40
C GLY A 86 -10.38 1.64 7.24
N ARG A 87 -11.45 1.96 7.98
CA ARG A 87 -12.12 0.98 8.87
C ARG A 87 -13.04 0.01 8.15
N PHE A 88 -13.62 0.42 7.02
CA PHE A 88 -14.67 -0.33 6.31
C PHE A 88 -14.24 -0.77 4.91
N GLY A 89 -13.05 -0.40 4.48
CA GLY A 89 -12.49 -0.86 3.23
C GLY A 89 -11.68 -2.12 3.39
N SER A 90 -11.45 -2.75 2.25
CA SER A 90 -10.72 -3.99 2.11
C SER A 90 -9.76 -3.88 0.93
N MET A 91 -8.71 -4.68 1.00
CA MET A 91 -7.76 -4.87 -0.08
C MET A 91 -7.75 -6.35 -0.45
N GLU A 92 -7.79 -6.62 -1.75
CA GLU A 92 -7.75 -7.96 -2.31
C GLU A 92 -6.66 -8.03 -3.36
N VAL A 93 -5.82 -9.07 -3.32
CA VAL A 93 -4.82 -9.31 -4.37
C VAL A 93 -5.50 -10.08 -5.50
N LEU A 94 -5.64 -9.43 -6.66
CA LEU A 94 -6.25 -10.04 -7.85
C LEU A 94 -5.25 -10.90 -8.62
N GLU A 95 -4.01 -10.41 -8.72
CA GLU A 95 -2.93 -11.10 -9.42
C GLU A 95 -1.64 -10.91 -8.64
N LYS A 96 -0.93 -12.02 -8.42
CA LYS A 96 0.39 -11.98 -7.82
C LYS A 96 1.41 -11.58 -8.88
N GLY A 97 2.18 -10.54 -8.57
CA GLY A 97 3.33 -10.16 -9.38
C GLY A 97 4.34 -11.29 -9.41
N LYS A 98 5.10 -11.38 -10.50
CA LYS A 98 6.30 -12.22 -10.50
C LYS A 98 7.22 -11.68 -9.39
N PRO A 99 7.77 -12.52 -8.51
CA PRO A 99 8.69 -12.06 -7.48
C PRO A 99 9.84 -11.30 -8.14
N GLN A 100 9.86 -9.99 -8.00
CA GLN A 100 11.00 -9.16 -8.34
C GLN A 100 11.79 -8.95 -7.06
N ASP A 101 12.92 -9.64 -6.99
CA ASP A 101 14.08 -9.45 -6.12
C ASP A 101 13.78 -8.70 -4.82
N LYS A 102 13.48 -9.46 -3.76
CA LYS A 102 13.99 -9.03 -2.45
C LYS A 102 15.51 -8.87 -2.64
N PRO A 103 16.16 -7.77 -2.22
CA PRO A 103 17.58 -7.84 -1.99
C PRO A 103 17.76 -8.93 -0.94
N GLU A 104 18.26 -10.08 -1.39
CA GLU A 104 18.82 -11.11 -0.53
C GLU A 104 19.96 -10.39 0.20
N VAL A 105 19.68 -9.96 1.43
CA VAL A 105 20.71 -9.42 2.32
C VAL A 105 21.71 -10.54 2.51
N SER A 106 22.82 -10.43 1.79
CA SER A 106 23.99 -11.28 1.94
C SER A 106 24.53 -11.09 3.35
N GLU A 107 24.13 -11.98 4.26
CA GLU A 107 24.88 -12.25 5.47
C GLU A 107 26.19 -12.92 5.06
N GLU A 108 27.22 -12.15 4.76
CA GLU A 108 28.59 -12.66 4.74
C GLU A 108 29.57 -11.51 4.92
N ASN A 109 30.20 -11.47 6.10
CA ASN A 109 31.66 -11.48 6.26
C ASN A 109 31.97 -11.43 7.76
N ILE A 110 32.15 -12.61 8.33
CA ILE A 110 32.97 -12.81 9.54
C ILE A 110 34.37 -13.10 9.01
N GLU A 111 35.34 -12.27 9.39
CA GLU A 111 36.74 -12.68 9.50
C GLU A 111 37.36 -12.03 10.74
#